data_AF-A0A945R670-F1
#
_entry.id   AF-A0A945R670-F1
#
_cell.length_a   1.000
_cell.length_b   1.000
_cell.length_c   1.000
_cell.angle_alpha   90.00
_cell.angle_beta   90.00
_cell.angle_gamma   90.00
#
_symmetry.space_group_name_H-M   'P 1'
#
loop_
_entity.id
_entity.type
_entity.pdbx_description
1 polymer ?
#
loop_
_entity_poly.entity_id
_entity_poly.type
_entity_poly.pdbx_seq_one_letter_code
_entity_poly.pdbx_strand_id
1 'polypeptide(L)'
;MSDNFLSLPVLPEKPRSTGLTHVLDKGITLGSMESHLESYAEFADVWKFGWGTAYVEKLLPSKIGLLRQHGITACLGGTLLEIAWSQGRASECLDWAEQAGFTAIEVSRGVADMSMEAKWELIRTSAQSFRVFAETGYKSAERPLTPTQWHAEIMGDLAAGAEYIVAEGRESGTVGLYDSHGMPQTEVIDAALLAAGLDRVLFEAPRKNQQAWFINTHGPEVNMGNVAPEDLLPLQTLRLGLRADTALVALGIPLASGVRR
;
A
#
# COMPACT_ATOMS: atom_id res chain seq x y z
N MET A 1 -25.08 -15.06 -15.29
CA MET A 1 -26.31 -14.26 -15.12
C MET A 1 -25.90 -12.80 -15.22
N SER A 2 -26.69 -11.91 -15.82
CA SER A 2 -26.33 -10.48 -15.83
C SER A 2 -26.79 -9.88 -14.49
N ASP A 3 -25.85 -9.62 -13.60
CA ASP A 3 -26.08 -9.09 -12.25
C ASP A 3 -26.38 -7.57 -12.30
N ASN A 4 -27.45 -7.18 -13.01
CA ASN A 4 -27.79 -5.79 -13.30
C ASN A 4 -28.95 -5.25 -12.44
N PHE A 5 -29.20 -5.84 -11.27
CA PHE A 5 -30.31 -5.43 -10.40
C PHE A 5 -29.94 -4.33 -9.39
N LEU A 6 -28.65 -4.04 -9.22
CA LEU A 6 -28.15 -2.96 -8.36
C LEU A 6 -27.50 -1.86 -9.20
N SER A 7 -27.69 -0.61 -8.78
CA SER A 7 -26.88 0.52 -9.24
C SER A 7 -25.71 0.68 -8.27
N LEU A 8 -24.49 0.36 -8.72
CA LEU A 8 -23.29 0.37 -7.89
C LEU A 8 -22.31 1.44 -8.38
N PRO A 9 -21.36 1.88 -7.54
CA PRO A 9 -20.26 2.73 -7.98
C PRO A 9 -19.50 2.10 -9.13
N VAL A 10 -19.13 2.92 -10.12
CA VAL A 10 -18.17 2.52 -11.15
C VAL A 10 -16.79 2.60 -10.53
N LEU A 11 -16.03 1.50 -10.61
CA LEU A 11 -14.65 1.43 -10.13
C LEU A 11 -13.68 1.35 -11.31
N PRO A 12 -12.42 1.81 -11.15
CA PRO A 12 -11.41 1.68 -12.17
C PRO A 12 -11.14 0.22 -12.54
N GLU A 13 -10.89 -0.03 -13.82
CA GLU A 13 -10.43 -1.33 -14.33
C GLU A 13 -8.90 -1.43 -14.30
N LYS A 14 -8.36 -2.65 -14.35
CA LYS A 14 -6.92 -2.87 -14.47
C LYS A 14 -6.41 -2.49 -15.88
N PRO A 15 -5.19 -1.93 -16.00
CA PRO A 15 -4.27 -1.53 -14.93
C PRO A 15 -4.76 -0.24 -14.24
N ARG A 16 -4.85 -0.28 -12.92
CA ARG A 16 -5.36 0.84 -12.11
C ARG A 16 -4.23 1.82 -11.78
N SER A 17 -4.55 3.11 -11.80
CA SER A 17 -3.72 4.18 -11.23
C SER A 17 -4.29 4.78 -9.94
N THR A 18 -5.58 4.55 -9.69
CA THR A 18 -6.34 4.91 -8.48
C THR A 18 -7.20 3.72 -8.05
N GLY A 19 -7.72 3.73 -6.82
CA GLY A 19 -8.46 2.58 -6.26
C GLY A 19 -7.59 1.35 -6.05
N LEU A 20 -6.26 1.54 -5.90
CA LEU A 20 -5.31 0.46 -5.77
C LEU A 20 -5.59 -0.37 -4.51
N THR A 21 -5.47 -1.69 -4.67
CA THR A 21 -5.36 -2.64 -3.57
C THR A 21 -3.94 -3.19 -3.53
N HIS A 22 -3.20 -2.79 -2.51
CA HIS A 22 -1.86 -3.26 -2.21
C HIS A 22 -1.91 -4.26 -1.05
N VAL A 23 -1.67 -5.52 -1.41
CA VAL A 23 -1.71 -6.68 -0.52
C VAL A 23 -0.41 -6.80 0.27
N LEU A 24 -0.52 -7.15 1.55
CA LEU A 24 0.63 -7.57 2.37
C LEU A 24 0.66 -9.09 2.52
N ASP A 25 1.69 -9.72 1.94
CA ASP A 25 1.98 -11.13 2.10
C ASP A 25 3.02 -11.36 3.20
N LYS A 26 2.57 -12.04 4.25
CA LYS A 26 3.38 -12.36 5.44
C LYS A 26 3.95 -13.78 5.41
N GLY A 27 3.81 -14.49 4.28
CA GLY A 27 4.18 -15.89 4.11
C GLY A 27 3.01 -16.81 3.76
N ILE A 28 2.04 -16.36 2.96
CA ILE A 28 0.98 -17.24 2.45
C ILE A 28 1.62 -18.42 1.70
N THR A 29 1.09 -19.64 1.81
CA THR A 29 1.65 -20.76 1.02
C THR A 29 1.34 -20.59 -0.47
N LEU A 30 2.14 -21.20 -1.34
CA LEU A 30 1.90 -21.14 -2.79
C LEU A 30 0.48 -21.64 -3.16
N GLY A 31 0.05 -22.79 -2.64
CA GLY A 31 -1.28 -23.33 -2.93
C GLY A 31 -2.43 -22.45 -2.44
N SER A 32 -2.27 -21.80 -1.27
CA SER A 32 -3.25 -20.80 -0.81
C SER A 32 -3.26 -19.57 -1.70
N MET A 33 -2.10 -19.11 -2.17
CA MET A 33 -1.99 -17.99 -3.10
C MET A 33 -2.65 -18.30 -4.45
N GLU A 34 -2.42 -19.49 -5.02
CA GLU A 34 -3.07 -19.98 -6.23
C GLU A 34 -4.59 -19.94 -6.09
N SER A 35 -5.12 -20.49 -4.99
CA SER A 35 -6.57 -20.50 -4.73
C SER A 35 -7.16 -19.09 -4.60
N HIS A 36 -6.45 -18.17 -3.93
CA HIS A 36 -6.91 -16.78 -3.77
C HIS A 36 -6.89 -16.03 -5.10
N LEU A 37 -5.81 -16.16 -5.88
CA LEU A 37 -5.66 -15.43 -7.14
C LEU A 37 -6.57 -15.98 -8.24
N GLU A 38 -6.86 -17.27 -8.25
CA GLU A 38 -7.88 -17.85 -9.14
C GLU A 38 -9.25 -17.18 -8.94
N SER A 39 -9.61 -16.87 -7.69
CA SER A 39 -10.92 -16.29 -7.37
C SER A 39 -10.95 -14.76 -7.39
N TYR A 40 -9.87 -14.11 -6.93
CA TYR A 40 -9.91 -12.70 -6.51
C TYR A 40 -8.78 -11.84 -7.09
N ALA A 41 -8.01 -12.34 -8.06
CA ALA A 41 -6.91 -11.60 -8.67
C ALA A 41 -7.33 -10.24 -9.23
N GLU A 42 -8.56 -10.09 -9.73
CA GLU A 42 -9.07 -8.82 -10.25
C GLU A 42 -9.13 -7.69 -9.19
N PHE A 43 -9.16 -8.03 -7.90
CA PHE A 43 -9.24 -7.08 -6.78
C PHE A 43 -7.89 -6.70 -6.18
N ALA A 44 -6.78 -7.27 -6.65
CA ALA A 44 -5.42 -7.00 -6.16
C ALA A 44 -4.56 -6.35 -7.24
N ASP A 45 -3.83 -5.26 -6.95
CA ASP A 45 -3.01 -4.56 -7.96
C ASP A 45 -1.51 -4.71 -7.68
N VAL A 46 -1.14 -4.65 -6.40
CA VAL A 46 0.23 -4.78 -5.93
C VAL A 46 0.28 -5.83 -4.82
N TRP A 47 1.30 -6.68 -4.81
CA TRP A 47 1.51 -7.73 -3.83
C TRP A 47 2.89 -7.55 -3.19
N LYS A 48 2.90 -7.00 -1.98
CA LYS A 48 4.13 -6.77 -1.20
C LYS A 48 4.48 -8.02 -0.43
N PHE A 49 5.67 -8.54 -0.70
CA PHE A 49 6.30 -9.54 0.16
C PHE A 49 6.82 -8.83 1.40
N GLY A 50 6.11 -9.00 2.52
CA GLY A 50 6.31 -8.23 3.74
C GLY A 50 7.74 -8.32 4.27
N TRP A 51 8.25 -7.19 4.78
CA TRP A 51 9.57 -7.06 5.40
C TRP A 51 10.67 -7.80 4.62
N GLY A 52 11.21 -8.88 5.20
CA GLY A 52 12.24 -9.76 4.64
C GLY A 52 11.75 -11.17 4.27
N THR A 53 10.44 -11.39 4.15
CA THR A 53 9.88 -12.71 3.81
C THR A 53 10.42 -13.25 2.48
N ALA A 54 10.54 -12.39 1.46
CA ALA A 54 11.04 -12.78 0.14
C ALA A 54 12.44 -13.42 0.20
N TYR A 55 13.31 -12.96 1.11
CA TYR A 55 14.68 -13.46 1.23
C TYR A 55 14.76 -14.90 1.76
N VAL A 56 13.73 -15.36 2.49
CA VAL A 56 13.68 -16.71 3.08
C VAL A 56 12.65 -17.63 2.41
N GLU A 57 11.90 -17.11 1.44
CA GLU A 57 10.88 -17.85 0.70
C GLU A 57 11.51 -18.73 -0.39
N LYS A 58 11.38 -20.05 -0.24
CA LYS A 58 11.97 -21.03 -1.17
C LYS A 58 11.22 -21.11 -2.49
N LEU A 59 9.94 -20.76 -2.49
CA LEU A 59 9.07 -20.80 -3.67
C LEU A 59 8.86 -19.40 -4.28
N LEU A 60 9.77 -18.45 -4.00
CA LEU A 60 9.65 -17.07 -4.45
C LEU A 60 9.47 -16.96 -5.98
N PRO A 61 10.26 -17.66 -6.82
CA PRO A 61 10.08 -17.59 -8.28
C PRO A 61 8.69 -18.03 -8.72
N SER A 62 8.13 -19.08 -8.10
CA SER A 62 6.79 -19.57 -8.41
C SER A 62 5.71 -18.55 -8.03
N LYS A 63 5.83 -17.92 -6.85
CA LYS A 63 4.89 -16.89 -6.41
C LYS A 63 4.93 -15.64 -7.31
N ILE A 64 6.11 -15.16 -7.66
CA ILE A 64 6.27 -14.01 -8.58
C ILE A 64 5.74 -14.37 -9.96
N GLY A 65 6.01 -15.58 -10.45
CA GLY A 65 5.45 -16.09 -11.70
C GLY A 65 3.93 -16.08 -11.72
N LEU A 66 3.31 -16.53 -10.63
CA LEU A 66 1.86 -16.52 -10.46
C LEU A 66 1.29 -15.09 -10.46
N LEU A 67 1.90 -14.16 -9.71
CA LEU A 67 1.48 -12.74 -9.74
C LEU A 67 1.52 -12.15 -11.15
N ARG A 68 2.59 -12.46 -11.90
CA ARG A 68 2.75 -12.03 -13.30
C ARG A 68 1.64 -12.57 -14.20
N GLN A 69 1.25 -13.83 -14.04
CA GLN A 69 0.15 -14.45 -14.81
C GLN A 69 -1.19 -13.73 -14.59
N HIS A 70 -1.39 -13.17 -13.39
CA HIS A 70 -2.60 -12.42 -13.02
C HIS A 70 -2.48 -10.90 -13.19
N GLY A 71 -1.38 -10.41 -13.79
CA GLY A 71 -1.15 -8.97 -13.98
C GLY A 71 -1.05 -8.20 -12.66
N ILE A 72 -0.50 -8.82 -11.61
CA ILE A 72 -0.29 -8.21 -10.29
C ILE A 72 1.18 -7.84 -10.13
N THR A 73 1.44 -6.62 -9.67
CA THR A 73 2.81 -6.12 -9.46
C THR A 73 3.42 -6.78 -8.22
N ALA A 74 4.51 -7.51 -8.37
CA ALA A 74 5.30 -7.99 -7.22
C ALA A 74 6.13 -6.84 -6.65
N CYS A 75 5.96 -6.58 -5.35
CA CYS A 75 6.66 -5.52 -4.62
C CYS A 75 7.55 -6.10 -3.52
N LEU A 76 8.81 -5.65 -3.47
CA LEU A 76 9.72 -6.02 -2.39
C LEU A 76 9.49 -5.14 -1.16
N GLY A 77 9.34 -5.75 0.03
CA GLY A 77 9.14 -5.01 1.28
C GLY A 77 10.34 -4.16 1.69
N GLY A 78 10.07 -2.95 2.18
CA GLY A 78 11.11 -1.95 2.40
C GLY A 78 12.08 -2.32 3.52
N THR A 79 11.65 -3.08 4.53
CA THR A 79 12.54 -3.49 5.63
C THR A 79 13.70 -4.36 5.16
N LEU A 80 13.53 -5.21 4.14
CA LEU A 80 14.67 -5.96 3.57
C LEU A 80 15.69 -5.03 2.94
N LEU A 81 15.21 -4.03 2.20
CA LEU A 81 16.06 -3.03 1.56
C LEU A 81 16.78 -2.15 2.60
N GLU A 82 16.10 -1.78 3.69
CA GLU A 82 16.72 -1.08 4.84
C GLU A 82 17.86 -1.90 5.44
N ILE A 83 17.65 -3.20 5.67
CA ILE A 83 18.68 -4.11 6.17
C ILE A 83 19.86 -4.18 5.20
N ALA A 84 19.60 -4.38 3.90
CA ALA A 84 20.65 -4.43 2.89
C ALA A 84 21.44 -3.10 2.83
N TRP A 85 20.75 -1.96 2.88
CA TRP A 85 21.37 -0.64 2.91
C TRP A 85 22.28 -0.46 4.13
N SER A 86 21.81 -0.83 5.33
CA SER A 86 22.62 -0.72 6.56
C SER A 86 23.89 -1.57 6.54
N GLN A 87 23.92 -2.60 5.70
CA GLN A 87 25.07 -3.48 5.49
C GLN A 87 25.95 -3.04 4.31
N GLY A 88 25.63 -1.94 3.63
CA GLY A 88 26.33 -1.48 2.43
C GLY A 88 26.08 -2.35 1.20
N ARG A 89 24.94 -3.06 1.15
CA ARG A 89 24.58 -4.04 0.11
C ARG A 89 23.26 -3.73 -0.61
N ALA A 90 22.85 -2.45 -0.61
CA ALA A 90 21.62 -2.03 -1.26
C ALA A 90 21.62 -2.35 -2.76
N SER A 91 22.74 -2.10 -3.45
CA SER A 91 22.94 -2.43 -4.87
C SER A 91 22.66 -3.91 -5.15
N GLU A 92 23.28 -4.82 -4.40
CA GLU A 92 23.10 -6.25 -4.60
C GLU A 92 21.67 -6.71 -4.28
N CYS A 93 20.99 -6.03 -3.36
CA CYS A 93 19.58 -6.28 -3.08
C CYS A 93 18.68 -5.87 -4.25
N LEU A 94 18.93 -4.70 -4.86
CA LEU A 94 18.22 -4.25 -6.05
C LEU A 94 18.48 -5.17 -7.25
N ASP A 95 19.73 -5.56 -7.49
CA ASP A 95 20.10 -6.50 -8.55
C ASP A 95 19.40 -7.87 -8.37
N TRP A 96 19.39 -8.37 -7.14
CA TRP A 96 18.68 -9.61 -6.80
C TRP A 96 17.18 -9.47 -7.01
N ALA A 97 16.58 -8.34 -6.64
CA ALA A 97 15.15 -8.10 -6.79
C ALA A 97 14.74 -8.07 -8.27
N GLU A 98 15.55 -7.42 -9.12
CA GLU A 98 15.35 -7.42 -10.58
C GLU A 98 15.43 -8.85 -11.14
N GLN A 99 16.47 -9.60 -10.77
CA GLN A 99 16.65 -10.99 -11.22
C GLN A 99 15.55 -11.93 -10.75
N ALA A 100 15.02 -11.73 -9.54
CA ALA A 100 13.89 -12.48 -9.01
C ALA A 100 12.58 -12.14 -9.72
N GLY A 101 12.52 -11.01 -10.42
CA GLY A 101 11.36 -10.57 -11.21
C GLY A 101 10.42 -9.62 -10.49
N PHE A 102 10.88 -8.95 -9.43
CA PHE A 102 10.17 -7.82 -8.86
C PHE A 102 10.15 -6.65 -9.86
N THR A 103 9.03 -5.94 -9.92
CA THR A 103 8.88 -4.73 -10.77
C THR A 103 8.55 -3.49 -9.94
N ALA A 104 8.34 -3.67 -8.64
CA ALA A 104 8.18 -2.61 -7.67
C ALA A 104 9.02 -2.88 -6.42
N ILE A 105 9.42 -1.81 -5.76
CA ILE A 105 10.16 -1.84 -4.50
C ILE A 105 9.58 -0.78 -3.57
N GLU A 106 9.43 -1.16 -2.31
CA GLU A 106 9.16 -0.22 -1.23
C GLU A 106 10.49 0.35 -0.68
N VAL A 107 10.59 1.66 -0.55
CA VAL A 107 11.73 2.34 0.09
C VAL A 107 11.23 3.00 1.36
N SER A 108 11.78 2.57 2.50
CA SER A 108 11.38 3.03 3.83
C SER A 108 12.62 3.39 4.66
N ARG A 109 12.40 4.00 5.83
CA ARG A 109 13.47 4.44 6.75
C ARG A 109 13.07 4.24 8.22
N GLY A 110 12.35 3.17 8.51
CA GLY A 110 11.72 2.94 9.81
C GLY A 110 12.52 2.04 10.76
N VAL A 111 13.57 1.38 10.29
CA VAL A 111 14.43 0.46 11.06
C VAL A 111 15.89 0.88 11.01
N ALA A 112 16.40 1.23 9.84
CA ALA A 112 17.79 1.68 9.68
C ALA A 112 17.96 3.13 10.13
N ASP A 113 19.11 3.45 10.73
CA ASP A 113 19.51 4.85 10.99
C ASP A 113 19.98 5.50 9.68
N MET A 114 19.00 5.83 8.83
CA MET A 114 19.20 6.38 7.48
C MET A 114 18.90 7.88 7.52
N SER A 115 19.70 8.74 6.86
CA SER A 115 19.34 10.16 6.72
C SER A 115 18.26 10.35 5.64
N MET A 116 17.61 11.52 5.59
CA MET A 116 16.61 11.76 4.54
C MET A 116 17.24 11.80 3.15
N GLU A 117 18.43 12.40 3.06
CA GLU A 117 19.22 12.46 1.84
C GLU A 117 19.60 11.07 1.35
N ALA A 118 19.95 10.17 2.28
CA ALA A 118 20.22 8.77 1.96
C ALA A 118 18.97 8.02 1.46
N LYS A 119 17.80 8.25 2.07
CA LYS A 119 16.52 7.70 1.57
C LYS A 119 16.23 8.20 0.15
N TRP A 120 16.38 9.50 -0.11
CA TRP A 120 16.13 10.07 -1.42
C TRP A 120 17.12 9.60 -2.49
N GLU A 121 18.40 9.38 -2.14
CA GLU A 121 19.35 8.73 -3.05
C GLU A 121 18.94 7.29 -3.37
N LEU A 122 18.48 6.55 -2.36
CA LEU A 122 17.99 5.18 -2.53
C LEU A 122 16.73 5.14 -3.41
N ILE A 123 15.79 6.08 -3.23
CA ILE A 123 14.62 6.25 -4.11
C ILE A 123 15.08 6.54 -5.55
N ARG A 124 15.97 7.54 -5.75
CA ARG A 124 16.49 7.89 -7.08
C ARG A 124 17.16 6.71 -7.78
N THR A 125 17.93 5.92 -7.04
CA THR A 125 18.59 4.72 -7.57
C THR A 125 17.57 3.65 -7.92
N SER A 126 16.61 3.39 -7.03
CA SER A 126 15.60 2.34 -7.23
C SER A 126 14.65 2.68 -8.40
N ALA A 127 14.32 3.96 -8.58
CA ALA A 127 13.45 4.44 -9.65
C ALA A 127 14.02 4.25 -11.07
N GLN A 128 15.30 3.88 -11.21
CA GLN A 128 15.90 3.57 -12.51
C GLN A 128 15.40 2.24 -13.09
N SER A 129 15.01 1.29 -12.23
CA SER A 129 14.60 -0.07 -12.63
C SER A 129 13.25 -0.50 -12.08
N PHE A 130 12.71 0.21 -11.07
CA PHE A 130 11.49 -0.20 -10.36
C PHE A 130 10.48 0.93 -10.25
N ARG A 131 9.21 0.53 -10.14
CA ARG A 131 8.16 1.39 -9.57
C ARG A 131 8.41 1.54 -8.08
N VAL A 132 8.64 2.77 -7.60
CA VAL A 132 9.00 3.01 -6.20
C VAL A 132 7.79 3.40 -5.37
N PHE A 133 7.54 2.64 -4.31
CA PHE A 133 6.59 2.94 -3.25
C PHE A 133 7.37 3.48 -2.05
N ALA A 134 7.39 4.80 -1.84
CA ALA A 134 8.11 5.38 -0.72
C ALA A 134 7.23 5.40 0.53
N GLU A 135 7.67 4.77 1.61
CA GLU A 135 6.96 4.75 2.89
C GLU A 135 7.30 5.99 3.71
N THR A 136 6.29 6.76 4.09
CA THR A 136 6.41 7.90 5.00
C THR A 136 5.78 7.54 6.35
N GLY A 137 6.49 7.88 7.42
CA GLY A 137 6.06 7.63 8.79
C GLY A 137 7.18 6.98 9.60
N TYR A 138 7.06 7.02 10.93
CA TYR A 138 8.04 6.41 11.83
C TYR A 138 7.43 5.24 12.60
N LYS A 139 8.16 4.11 12.67
CA LYS A 139 7.68 2.83 13.20
C LYS A 139 7.52 2.78 14.73
N SER A 140 7.82 3.88 15.44
CA SER A 140 7.74 3.98 16.91
C SER A 140 6.76 5.06 17.35
N ALA A 141 5.85 4.69 18.27
CA ALA A 141 4.92 5.61 18.93
C ALA A 141 5.61 6.63 19.86
N GLU A 142 6.88 6.41 20.20
CA GLU A 142 7.63 7.28 21.12
C GLU A 142 8.09 8.59 20.48
N ARG A 143 8.14 8.66 19.14
CA ARG A 143 8.51 9.87 18.38
C ARG A 143 7.63 10.01 17.12
N PRO A 144 6.35 10.36 17.27
CA PRO A 144 5.49 10.60 16.12
C PRO A 144 6.01 11.80 15.31
N LEU A 145 5.96 11.69 13.99
CA LEU A 145 6.21 12.82 13.10
C LEU A 145 5.01 13.76 13.14
N THR A 146 5.28 15.07 13.16
CA THR A 146 4.25 16.10 13.03
C THR A 146 3.68 16.13 11.60
N PRO A 147 2.44 16.64 11.38
CA PRO A 147 1.88 16.80 10.04
C PRO A 147 2.80 17.54 9.06
N THR A 148 3.50 18.59 9.53
CA THR A 148 4.49 19.32 8.72
C THR A 148 5.68 18.46 8.29
N GLN A 149 6.16 17.57 9.17
CA GLN A 149 7.24 16.64 8.84
C GLN A 149 6.80 15.59 7.84
N TRP A 150 5.59 15.04 7.98
CA TRP A 150 4.99 14.15 6.99
C TRP A 150 4.92 14.82 5.62
N HIS A 151 4.36 16.02 5.55
CA HIS A 151 4.26 16.77 4.30
C HIS A 151 5.64 16.99 3.65
N ALA A 152 6.64 17.41 4.44
CA ALA A 152 7.98 17.66 3.92
C ALA A 152 8.67 16.38 3.41
N GLU A 153 8.56 15.27 4.14
CA GLU A 153 9.11 13.99 3.73
C GLU A 153 8.47 13.50 2.44
N ILE A 154 7.14 13.54 2.34
CA ILE A 154 6.38 13.14 1.15
C ILE A 154 6.80 13.94 -0.08
N MET A 155 6.88 15.27 0.04
CA MET A 155 7.33 16.13 -1.04
C MET A 155 8.74 15.77 -1.51
N GLY A 156 9.64 15.45 -0.57
CA GLY A 156 11.00 15.00 -0.86
C GLY A 156 11.04 13.65 -1.56
N ASP A 157 10.25 12.68 -1.08
CA ASP A 157 10.16 11.34 -1.67
C ASP A 157 9.63 11.40 -3.12
N LEU A 158 8.60 12.21 -3.37
CA LEU A 158 8.08 12.46 -4.71
C LEU A 158 9.13 13.14 -5.61
N ALA A 159 9.82 14.16 -5.11
CA ALA A 159 10.89 14.84 -5.85
C ALA A 159 12.08 13.91 -6.17
N ALA A 160 12.32 12.90 -5.33
CA ALA A 160 13.33 11.87 -5.55
C ALA A 160 12.90 10.81 -6.58
N GLY A 161 11.64 10.78 -7.00
CA GLY A 161 11.14 9.87 -8.04
C GLY A 161 10.25 8.74 -7.54
N ALA A 162 9.73 8.81 -6.30
CA ALA A 162 8.70 7.87 -5.86
C ALA A 162 7.45 7.98 -6.74
N GLU A 163 6.88 6.85 -7.13
CA GLU A 163 5.62 6.79 -7.90
C GLU A 163 4.42 6.95 -6.96
N TYR A 164 4.42 6.22 -5.85
CA TYR A 164 3.40 6.26 -4.80
C TYR A 164 4.03 6.51 -3.43
N ILE A 165 3.20 7.06 -2.54
CA ILE A 165 3.52 7.29 -1.14
C ILE A 165 2.73 6.31 -0.30
N VAL A 166 3.42 5.43 0.42
CA VAL A 166 2.80 4.55 1.41
C VAL A 166 2.75 5.31 2.72
N ALA A 167 1.54 5.67 3.16
CA ALA A 167 1.34 6.30 4.45
C ALA A 167 1.27 5.20 5.53
N GLU A 168 2.32 5.15 6.37
CA GLU A 168 2.55 4.06 7.33
C GLU A 168 1.44 3.96 8.38
N GLY A 169 0.90 2.75 8.53
CA GLY A 169 0.00 2.34 9.61
C GLY A 169 0.48 1.10 10.36
N ARG A 170 1.54 0.44 9.86
CA ARG A 170 2.01 -0.91 10.19
C ARG A 170 0.94 -1.97 9.94
N GLU A 171 1.34 -3.23 10.06
CA GLU A 171 0.41 -4.37 10.08
C GLU A 171 -0.65 -4.23 11.20
N SER A 172 -0.28 -3.62 12.33
CA SER A 172 -1.20 -3.50 13.46
C SER A 172 -2.29 -2.47 13.22
N GLY A 173 -2.05 -1.42 12.42
CA GLY A 173 -2.98 -0.31 12.24
C GLY A 173 -3.20 0.50 13.52
N THR A 174 -2.14 0.77 14.30
CA THR A 174 -2.23 1.46 15.61
C THR A 174 -1.10 2.47 15.85
N VAL A 175 -0.42 2.87 14.79
CA VAL A 175 0.67 3.85 14.79
C VAL A 175 0.63 4.64 13.48
N GLY A 176 1.45 5.69 13.37
CA GLY A 176 1.55 6.48 12.14
C GLY A 176 0.22 7.17 11.81
N LEU A 177 -0.47 6.68 10.77
CA LEU A 177 -1.83 7.10 10.41
C LEU A 177 -2.86 6.96 11.53
N TYR A 178 -2.60 6.12 12.54
CA TYR A 178 -3.56 5.79 13.58
C TYR A 178 -3.04 6.08 14.98
N ASP A 179 -3.96 6.37 15.89
CA ASP A 179 -3.68 6.38 17.32
C ASP A 179 -3.58 4.95 17.89
N SER A 180 -3.30 4.84 19.19
CA SER A 180 -3.18 3.55 19.89
C SER A 180 -4.46 2.69 19.87
N HIS A 181 -5.62 3.29 19.59
CA HIS A 181 -6.91 2.60 19.47
C HIS A 181 -7.22 2.20 18.02
N GLY A 182 -6.37 2.58 17.07
CA GLY A 182 -6.57 2.35 15.64
C GLY A 182 -7.49 3.37 14.98
N MET A 183 -7.71 4.52 15.63
CA MET A 183 -8.50 5.62 15.07
C MET A 183 -7.64 6.49 14.14
N PRO A 184 -8.15 6.86 12.94
CA PRO A 184 -7.41 7.69 12.00
C PRO A 184 -7.05 9.08 12.56
N GLN A 185 -5.80 9.48 12.38
CA GLN A 185 -5.29 10.81 12.72
C GLN A 185 -5.47 11.75 11.52
N THR A 186 -6.58 12.47 11.48
CA THR A 186 -6.99 13.26 10.30
C THR A 186 -5.96 14.32 9.90
N GLU A 187 -5.30 14.99 10.86
CA GLU A 187 -4.29 16.02 10.53
C GLU A 187 -3.10 15.46 9.75
N VAL A 188 -2.69 14.21 10.05
CA VAL A 188 -1.60 13.52 9.33
C VAL A 188 -2.07 13.10 7.94
N ILE A 189 -3.30 12.58 7.85
CA ILE A 189 -3.92 12.19 6.57
C ILE A 189 -4.07 13.40 5.65
N ASP A 190 -4.57 14.52 6.18
CA ASP A 190 -4.75 15.77 5.44
C ASP A 190 -3.40 16.32 4.96
N ALA A 191 -2.35 16.22 5.79
CA ALA A 191 -0.99 16.62 5.38
C ALA A 191 -0.44 15.74 4.24
N ALA A 192 -0.70 14.43 4.27
CA ALA A 192 -0.31 13.53 3.19
C ALA A 192 -1.07 13.83 1.89
N LEU A 193 -2.38 14.05 1.99
CA LEU A 193 -3.24 14.42 0.86
C LEU A 193 -2.84 15.77 0.26
N LEU A 194 -2.51 16.75 1.10
CA LEU A 194 -2.03 18.07 0.65
C LEU A 194 -0.70 17.96 -0.13
N ALA A 195 0.18 17.06 0.29
CA ALA A 195 1.50 16.90 -0.32
C ALA A 195 1.45 16.12 -1.65
N ALA A 196 0.69 15.03 -1.72
CA ALA A 196 0.77 14.08 -2.83
C ALA A 196 -0.52 13.89 -3.64
N GLY A 197 -1.67 14.29 -3.10
CA GLY A 197 -2.97 14.00 -3.70
C GLY A 197 -3.48 12.59 -3.41
N LEU A 198 -4.79 12.40 -3.48
CA LEU A 198 -5.45 11.13 -3.18
C LEU A 198 -5.04 9.99 -4.14
N ASP A 199 -4.72 10.34 -5.37
CA ASP A 199 -4.32 9.42 -6.44
C ASP A 199 -2.94 8.82 -6.21
N ARG A 200 -2.05 9.49 -5.48
CA ARG A 200 -0.67 9.03 -5.23
C ARG A 200 -0.39 8.58 -3.79
N VAL A 201 -1.27 8.87 -2.84
CA VAL A 201 -1.17 8.34 -1.47
C VAL A 201 -1.88 7.00 -1.38
N LEU A 202 -1.20 6.04 -0.77
CA LEU A 202 -1.68 4.70 -0.45
C LEU A 202 -1.70 4.56 1.06
N PHE A 203 -2.90 4.47 1.64
CA PHE A 203 -3.07 4.40 3.08
C PHE A 203 -3.03 2.96 3.56
N GLU A 204 -2.07 2.61 4.42
CA GLU A 204 -2.08 1.28 5.03
C GLU A 204 -3.31 1.12 5.92
N ALA A 205 -4.25 0.24 5.53
CA ALA A 205 -5.52 0.02 6.21
C ALA A 205 -5.75 -1.48 6.44
N PRO A 206 -4.95 -2.12 7.32
CA PRO A 206 -5.04 -3.56 7.55
C PRO A 206 -6.34 -4.01 8.22
N ARG A 207 -7.12 -3.09 8.83
CA ARG A 207 -8.37 -3.43 9.51
C ARG A 207 -9.59 -2.96 8.73
N LYS A 208 -10.64 -3.78 8.75
CA LYS A 208 -11.95 -3.48 8.15
C LYS A 208 -12.49 -2.08 8.51
N ASN A 209 -12.42 -1.68 9.78
CA ASN A 209 -12.94 -0.38 10.21
C ASN A 209 -12.15 0.79 9.62
N GLN A 210 -10.85 0.62 9.37
CA GLN A 210 -9.99 1.61 8.71
C GLN A 210 -10.33 1.70 7.22
N GLN A 211 -10.45 0.54 6.56
CA GLN A 211 -10.87 0.46 5.15
C GLN A 211 -12.22 1.16 4.94
N ALA A 212 -13.21 0.84 5.77
CA ALA A 212 -14.53 1.47 5.73
C ALA A 212 -14.46 2.99 5.98
N TRP A 213 -13.61 3.43 6.91
CA TRP A 213 -13.42 4.86 7.17
C TRP A 213 -12.86 5.58 5.94
N PHE A 214 -11.79 5.07 5.31
CA PHE A 214 -11.22 5.70 4.12
C PHE A 214 -12.22 5.74 2.95
N ILE A 215 -13.01 4.69 2.75
CA ILE A 215 -14.07 4.69 1.72
C ILE A 215 -15.14 5.72 2.02
N ASN A 216 -15.59 5.80 3.27
CA ASN A 216 -16.62 6.76 3.68
C ASN A 216 -16.12 8.22 3.68
N THR A 217 -14.81 8.47 3.76
CA THR A 217 -14.27 9.84 3.78
C THR A 217 -13.79 10.31 2.40
N HIS A 218 -13.14 9.42 1.64
CA HIS A 218 -12.45 9.77 0.39
C HIS A 218 -13.03 9.06 -0.85
N GLY A 219 -14.08 8.25 -0.67
CA GLY A 219 -14.74 7.54 -1.75
C GLY A 219 -14.16 6.15 -2.04
N PRO A 220 -14.83 5.37 -2.88
CA PRO A 220 -14.51 3.97 -3.11
C PRO A 220 -13.23 3.73 -3.93
N GLU A 221 -12.66 4.79 -4.50
CA GLU A 221 -11.43 4.78 -5.30
C GLU A 221 -10.17 5.15 -4.48
N VAL A 222 -10.26 5.20 -3.16
CA VAL A 222 -9.08 5.41 -2.30
C VAL A 222 -8.09 4.25 -2.40
N ASN A 223 -6.79 4.54 -2.54
CA ASN A 223 -5.74 3.53 -2.56
C ASN A 223 -5.52 2.96 -1.14
N MET A 224 -5.45 1.65 -1.02
CA MET A 224 -5.27 0.98 0.28
C MET A 224 -4.08 0.02 0.28
N GLY A 225 -3.29 0.10 1.35
CA GLY A 225 -2.16 -0.77 1.64
C GLY A 225 -2.41 -1.73 2.79
N ASN A 226 -1.47 -2.67 2.96
CA ASN A 226 -1.54 -3.74 3.95
C ASN A 226 -2.87 -4.49 4.00
N VAL A 227 -3.55 -4.62 2.85
CA VAL A 227 -4.75 -5.45 2.74
C VAL A 227 -4.31 -6.91 2.85
N ALA A 228 -4.96 -7.68 3.72
CA ALA A 228 -4.66 -9.10 3.84
C ALA A 228 -5.19 -9.86 2.60
N PRO A 229 -4.54 -10.95 2.15
CA PRO A 229 -5.05 -11.76 1.03
C PRO A 229 -6.51 -12.19 1.19
N GLU A 230 -6.91 -12.55 2.40
CA GLU A 230 -8.28 -12.95 2.78
C GLU A 230 -9.30 -11.80 2.70
N ASP A 231 -8.82 -10.55 2.70
CA ASP A 231 -9.65 -9.34 2.68
C ASP A 231 -9.90 -8.79 1.26
N LEU A 232 -9.40 -9.44 0.20
CA LEU A 232 -9.62 -8.97 -1.18
C LEU A 232 -11.10 -8.82 -1.55
N LEU A 233 -11.88 -9.90 -1.40
CA LEU A 233 -13.33 -9.85 -1.63
C LEU A 233 -14.05 -8.97 -0.60
N PRO A 234 -13.80 -9.08 0.72
CA PRO A 234 -14.37 -8.16 1.70
C PRO A 234 -14.13 -6.68 1.40
N LEU A 235 -12.93 -6.28 0.99
CA LEU A 235 -12.63 -4.91 0.60
C LEU A 235 -13.41 -4.50 -0.65
N GLN A 236 -13.50 -5.38 -1.66
CA GLN A 236 -14.29 -5.08 -2.84
C GLN A 236 -15.77 -4.84 -2.50
N THR A 237 -16.34 -5.61 -1.57
CA THR A 237 -17.72 -5.38 -1.11
C THR A 237 -17.86 -4.04 -0.37
N LEU A 238 -16.83 -3.60 0.37
CA LEU A 238 -16.82 -2.26 0.97
C LEU A 238 -16.76 -1.16 -0.12
N ARG A 239 -15.91 -1.30 -1.14
CA ARG A 239 -15.82 -0.32 -2.23
C ARG A 239 -17.14 -0.17 -2.99
N LEU A 240 -17.89 -1.26 -3.16
CA LEU A 240 -19.19 -1.26 -3.83
C LEU A 240 -20.36 -0.84 -2.92
N GLY A 241 -20.13 -0.63 -1.61
CA GLY A 241 -21.20 -0.36 -0.64
C GLY A 241 -22.12 -1.56 -0.39
N LEU A 242 -21.65 -2.78 -0.65
CA LEU A 242 -22.38 -4.04 -0.46
C LEU A 242 -22.22 -4.62 0.95
N ARG A 243 -21.63 -3.85 1.86
CA ARG A 243 -21.46 -4.20 3.28
C ARG A 243 -21.96 -3.04 4.14
N ALA A 244 -22.56 -3.37 5.28
CA ALA A 244 -23.24 -2.38 6.14
C ALA A 244 -22.40 -1.15 6.47
N ASP A 245 -21.09 -1.33 6.69
CA ASP A 245 -20.15 -0.26 7.05
C ASP A 245 -20.04 0.86 5.98
N THR A 246 -20.42 0.59 4.72
CA THR A 246 -20.31 1.50 3.57
C THR A 246 -21.59 1.55 2.73
N ALA A 247 -22.72 1.04 3.24
CA ALA A 247 -23.96 0.91 2.48
C ALA A 247 -24.47 2.25 1.90
N LEU A 248 -24.14 3.38 2.54
CA LEU A 248 -24.45 4.72 2.04
C LEU A 248 -23.88 5.00 0.64
N VAL A 249 -22.74 4.38 0.31
CA VAL A 249 -22.10 4.45 -1.01
C VAL A 249 -23.03 3.86 -2.09
N ALA A 250 -23.58 2.67 -1.87
CA ALA A 250 -24.51 2.02 -2.80
C ALA A 250 -25.87 2.74 -2.87
N LEU A 251 -26.26 3.44 -1.80
CA LEU A 251 -27.49 4.24 -1.76
C LEU A 251 -27.35 5.62 -2.43
N GLY A 252 -26.16 5.97 -2.93
CA GLY A 252 -25.91 7.27 -3.56
C GLY A 252 -26.04 8.45 -2.57
N ILE A 253 -25.94 8.18 -1.27
CA ILE A 253 -26.04 9.20 -0.23
C ILE A 253 -24.67 9.90 -0.14
N PRO A 254 -24.61 11.24 -0.20
CA PRO A 254 -23.35 11.96 -0.08
C PRO A 254 -22.62 11.57 1.20
N LEU A 255 -21.38 11.13 1.02
CA LEU A 255 -20.47 10.85 2.11
C LEU A 255 -20.14 12.14 2.88
N ALA A 256 -19.87 12.01 4.18
CA ALA A 256 -19.45 13.15 5.01
C ALA A 256 -18.21 13.78 4.36
N SER A 257 -18.31 15.06 3.99
CA SER A 257 -17.27 15.76 3.25
C SER A 257 -16.00 15.90 4.10
N GLY A 258 -15.03 15.02 3.91
CA GLY A 258 -13.63 15.31 4.21
C GLY A 258 -13.07 16.20 3.10
N VAL A 259 -12.97 17.50 3.39
CA VAL A 259 -12.27 18.55 2.62
C VAL A 259 -12.38 18.46 1.09
N ARG A 260 -13.32 19.23 0.51
CA ARG A 260 -13.33 19.52 -0.94
C ARG A 260 -12.36 20.66 -1.26
N ARG A 261 -11.54 20.41 -2.28
CA ARG A 261 -10.69 21.32 -3.09
C ARG A 261 -9.36 21.74 -2.49
#